data_AF-A0A239R779-F1
#
_entry.id   AF-A0A239R779-F1
#
_cell.length_a   1.000
_cell.length_b   1.000
_cell.length_c   1.000
_cell.angle_alpha   90.00
_cell.angle_beta   90.00
_cell.angle_gamma   90.00
#
_symmetry.space_group_name_H-M   'P 1'
#
loop_
_entity.id
_entity.type
_entity.pdbx_description
1 polymer ?
#
loop_
_entity_poly.entity_id
_entity_poly.type
_entity_poly.pdbx_seq_one_letter_code
_entity_poly.pdbx_strand_id
1 'polypeptide(L)'
;MAYQLNKTEETAPGNRDAWTSPDWRNYQTTSGDGGFLDSFNELKRQMDFVAGQYRNQLENMKERKARLDKEVKDSIVTTGIIALIPAAYNLILLLLSSLGSLSGLFSIFYIFMNILNFAVFLVCEFFMLPGAIRTMSNRLWQKKILNSGPEKMTYRQKNHIISFDDERRFLEDRIDRYNVMCKEIEEKELDKGSGMFNILYVGETNELLPEQKDILDKMRKLTVQQDYQVTVAETRRDAGPEWLIIGFSIFIGLLCFLAVLATR
;
A
#
# COMPACT_ATOMS: atom_id res chain seq x y z
N MET A 1 -16.48 21.59 3.31
CA MET A 1 -15.43 21.97 4.27
C MET A 1 -14.18 21.19 3.91
N ALA A 2 -13.18 21.87 3.38
CA ALA A 2 -11.87 21.30 3.09
C ALA A 2 -11.08 21.22 4.40
N TYR A 3 -10.58 20.04 4.75
CA TYR A 3 -9.69 19.91 5.91
C TYR A 3 -8.24 20.01 5.45
N GLN A 4 -7.54 20.94 6.09
CA GLN A 4 -6.13 21.25 5.97
C GLN A 4 -5.28 20.04 6.37
N LEU A 5 -4.19 19.85 5.62
CA LEU A 5 -3.08 18.98 5.99
C LEU A 5 -2.46 19.50 7.30
N ASN A 6 -2.72 18.80 8.41
CA ASN A 6 -1.96 18.99 9.64
C ASN A 6 -0.56 18.42 9.44
N LYS A 7 0.36 19.34 9.21
CA LYS A 7 1.80 19.18 9.30
C LYS A 7 2.14 19.08 10.79
N THR A 8 2.26 17.87 11.33
CA THR A 8 2.84 17.68 12.67
C THR A 8 4.35 17.66 12.52
N GLU A 9 4.95 18.81 12.79
CA GLU A 9 6.37 18.97 13.07
C GLU A 9 6.69 18.25 14.38
N GLU A 10 7.42 17.14 14.31
CA GLU A 10 8.38 16.77 15.35
C GLU A 10 9.74 16.60 14.68
N THR A 11 10.52 17.65 14.85
CA THR A 11 11.90 17.84 14.46
C THR A 11 12.81 16.87 15.21
N ALA A 12 13.34 15.86 14.51
CA ALA A 12 14.68 15.37 14.80
C ALA A 12 15.68 16.50 14.43
N PRO A 13 16.71 16.78 15.26
CA PRO A 13 17.57 17.93 15.09
C PRO A 13 18.27 17.84 13.73
N GLY A 14 18.11 18.92 12.96
CA GLY A 14 18.46 19.01 11.57
C GLY A 14 19.96 18.89 11.34
N ASN A 15 20.29 18.11 10.32
CA ASN A 15 21.42 18.38 9.45
C ASN A 15 20.89 18.88 8.09
N ARG A 16 19.91 19.80 8.14
CA ARG A 16 19.25 20.37 6.95
C ARG A 16 20.08 21.46 6.25
N ASP A 17 21.19 21.88 6.86
CA ASP A 17 22.05 22.93 6.29
C ASP A 17 23.24 22.38 5.48
N ALA A 18 23.35 21.06 5.29
CA ALA A 18 24.43 20.46 4.50
C ALA A 18 24.10 20.26 3.00
N TRP A 19 22.85 20.49 2.56
CA TRP A 19 22.38 20.02 1.24
C TRP A 19 21.92 21.11 0.26
N THR A 20 22.07 22.38 0.62
CA THR A 20 21.96 23.48 -0.33
C THR A 20 23.33 24.14 -0.45
N SER A 21 24.23 23.50 -1.19
CA SER A 21 25.46 24.17 -1.62
C SER A 21 25.06 25.43 -2.41
N PRO A 22 25.54 26.62 -1.99
CA PRO A 22 25.23 27.87 -2.66
C PRO A 22 25.93 27.89 -4.02
N ASP A 23 25.13 27.94 -5.08
CA ASP A 23 25.55 28.09 -6.46
C ASP A 23 26.45 26.94 -7.01
N TRP A 24 25.80 25.85 -7.39
CA TRP A 24 26.38 24.63 -7.98
C TRP A 24 27.21 24.85 -9.26
N ARG A 25 27.21 26.07 -9.82
CA ARG A 25 28.05 26.46 -10.96
C ARG A 25 29.50 26.76 -10.58
N ASN A 26 29.81 26.90 -9.30
CA ASN A 26 31.14 27.25 -8.80
C ASN A 26 31.74 26.12 -7.97
N TYR A 27 32.07 25.00 -8.61
CA TYR A 27 32.92 23.98 -7.99
C TYR A 27 34.40 24.35 -8.20
N GLN A 28 35.10 24.68 -7.11
CA GLN A 28 36.56 24.76 -7.11
C GLN A 28 37.16 23.36 -6.95
N THR A 29 37.89 22.94 -7.97
CA THR A 29 38.51 21.61 -8.10
C THR A 29 39.86 21.55 -7.39
N THR A 30 40.11 20.50 -6.59
CA THR A 30 41.47 20.16 -6.14
C THR A 30 42.24 19.48 -7.26
N SER A 31 43.50 19.90 -7.42
CA SER A 31 44.39 19.65 -8.55
C SER A 31 44.77 18.18 -8.72
N GLY A 32 44.42 17.62 -9.88
CA GLY A 32 44.83 16.29 -10.34
C GLY A 32 43.86 15.66 -11.34
N ASP A 33 42.55 15.93 -11.19
CA ASP A 33 41.49 15.23 -11.98
C ASP A 33 40.24 16.10 -12.22
N GLY A 34 40.35 17.43 -12.09
CA GLY A 34 39.24 18.37 -12.32
C GLY A 34 38.00 18.16 -11.44
N GLY A 35 38.12 17.47 -10.29
CA GLY A 35 37.01 17.18 -9.37
C GLY A 35 35.95 16.21 -9.91
N PHE A 36 36.20 15.57 -11.06
CA PHE A 36 35.28 14.63 -11.70
C PHE A 36 35.07 13.37 -10.86
N LEU A 37 36.17 12.68 -10.51
CA LEU A 37 36.10 11.40 -9.78
C LEU A 37 35.44 11.53 -8.41
N ASP A 38 35.69 12.63 -7.69
CA ASP A 38 35.05 12.88 -6.40
C ASP A 38 33.53 13.06 -6.54
N SER A 39 33.12 13.88 -7.52
CA SER A 39 31.71 14.09 -7.83
C SER A 39 31.03 12.81 -8.32
N PHE A 40 31.74 12.04 -9.15
CA PHE A 40 31.29 10.77 -9.68
C PHE A 40 31.09 9.74 -8.56
N ASN A 41 32.06 9.57 -7.67
CA ASN A 41 32.00 8.62 -6.56
C ASN A 41 30.86 8.95 -5.59
N GLU A 42 30.67 10.25 -5.29
CA GLU A 42 29.56 10.69 -4.45
C GLU A 42 28.20 10.42 -5.11
N LEU A 43 28.05 10.77 -6.39
CA LEU A 43 26.82 10.52 -7.13
C LEU A 43 26.55 9.02 -7.32
N LYS A 44 27.59 8.20 -7.52
CA LYS A 44 27.48 6.75 -7.60
C LYS A 44 26.95 6.19 -6.29
N ARG A 45 27.52 6.59 -5.15
CA ARG A 45 27.03 6.19 -3.82
C ARG A 45 25.56 6.56 -3.59
N GLN A 46 25.16 7.78 -3.96
CA GLN A 46 23.77 8.23 -3.83
C GLN A 46 22.83 7.45 -4.76
N MET A 47 23.24 7.22 -6.00
CA MET A 47 22.48 6.47 -6.99
C MET A 47 22.30 5.01 -6.55
N ASP A 48 23.35 4.36 -6.04
CA ASP A 48 23.31 3.00 -5.49
C ASP A 48 22.35 2.91 -4.30
N PHE A 49 22.39 3.91 -3.41
CA PHE A 49 21.47 4.00 -2.29
C PHE A 49 20.01 4.10 -2.76
N VAL A 50 19.72 5.00 -3.71
CA VAL A 50 18.37 5.19 -4.26
C VAL A 50 17.88 3.93 -4.99
N ALA A 51 18.73 3.28 -5.78
CA ALA A 51 18.40 2.01 -6.41
C ALA A 51 18.12 0.91 -5.36
N GLY A 52 18.88 0.89 -4.27
CA GLY A 52 18.60 0.04 -3.11
C GLY A 52 17.22 0.30 -2.50
N GLN A 53 16.84 1.58 -2.32
CA GLN A 53 15.50 1.94 -1.84
C GLN A 53 14.39 1.45 -2.79
N TYR A 54 14.54 1.63 -4.10
CA TYR A 54 13.56 1.15 -5.06
C TYR A 54 13.43 -0.38 -5.09
N ARG A 55 14.55 -1.12 -4.95
CA ARG A 55 14.53 -2.59 -4.83
C ARG A 55 13.81 -3.04 -3.56
N ASN A 56 14.13 -2.41 -2.42
CA ASN A 56 13.46 -2.68 -1.15
C ASN A 56 11.96 -2.36 -1.24
N GLN A 57 11.59 -1.25 -1.89
CA GLN A 57 10.19 -0.88 -2.09
C GLN A 57 9.45 -1.90 -2.97
N LEU A 58 10.10 -2.41 -4.02
CA LEU A 58 9.55 -3.45 -4.90
C LEU A 58 9.33 -4.77 -4.16
N GLU A 59 10.23 -5.14 -3.25
CA GLU A 59 10.07 -6.31 -2.39
C GLU A 59 8.92 -6.11 -1.38
N ASN A 60 8.92 -4.99 -0.67
CA ASN A 60 7.88 -4.59 0.28
C ASN A 60 6.49 -4.46 -0.37
N MET A 61 6.42 -4.18 -1.66
CA MET A 61 5.17 -4.16 -2.42
C MET A 61 4.46 -5.52 -2.40
N LYS A 62 5.20 -6.63 -2.48
CA LYS A 62 4.62 -7.98 -2.39
C LYS A 62 3.98 -8.22 -1.04
N GLU A 63 4.65 -7.83 0.04
CA GLU A 63 4.11 -7.93 1.40
C GLU A 63 2.88 -7.06 1.60
N ARG A 64 2.89 -5.82 1.09
CA ARG A 64 1.72 -4.92 1.15
C ARG A 64 0.53 -5.50 0.38
N LYS A 65 0.76 -6.11 -0.77
CA LYS A 65 -0.29 -6.81 -1.55
C LYS A 65 -0.85 -8.01 -0.78
N ALA A 66 0.02 -8.84 -0.19
CA ALA A 66 -0.40 -9.97 0.64
C ALA A 66 -1.17 -9.53 1.90
N ARG A 67 -0.77 -8.41 2.51
CA ARG A 67 -1.49 -7.80 3.64
C ARG A 67 -2.88 -7.35 3.24
N LEU A 68 -3.04 -6.68 2.10
CA LEU A 68 -4.35 -6.29 1.58
C LEU A 68 -5.24 -7.51 1.30
N ASP A 69 -4.68 -8.58 0.75
CA ASP A 69 -5.41 -9.83 0.53
C ASP A 69 -5.87 -10.48 1.83
N LYS A 70 -5.00 -10.48 2.85
CA LYS A 70 -5.35 -10.94 4.20
C LYS A 70 -6.45 -10.09 4.82
N GLU A 71 -6.36 -8.77 4.75
CA GLU A 71 -7.38 -7.86 5.30
C GLU A 71 -8.75 -8.08 4.67
N VAL A 72 -8.81 -8.33 3.36
CA VAL A 72 -10.06 -8.68 2.66
C VAL A 72 -10.59 -10.02 3.17
N LYS A 73 -9.74 -11.05 3.25
CA LYS A 73 -10.12 -12.38 3.72
C LYS A 73 -10.65 -12.31 5.16
N ASP A 74 -9.95 -11.63 6.05
CA ASP A 74 -10.34 -11.43 7.44
C ASP A 74 -11.70 -10.74 7.51
N SER A 75 -11.95 -9.72 6.67
CA SER A 75 -13.25 -9.04 6.63
C SER A 75 -14.40 -9.94 6.17
N ILE A 76 -14.15 -10.81 5.19
CA ILE A 76 -15.14 -11.80 4.71
C ILE A 76 -15.44 -12.80 5.84
N VAL A 77 -14.40 -13.31 6.50
CA VAL A 77 -14.55 -14.26 7.62
C VAL A 77 -15.31 -13.62 8.77
N THR A 78 -14.96 -12.40 9.19
CA THR A 78 -15.68 -11.68 10.24
C THR A 78 -17.15 -11.47 9.89
N THR A 79 -17.45 -11.04 8.67
CA THR A 79 -18.84 -10.84 8.21
C THR A 79 -19.62 -12.16 8.21
N GLY A 80 -19.00 -13.25 7.74
CA GLY A 80 -19.60 -14.59 7.75
C GLY A 80 -19.85 -15.12 9.15
N ILE A 81 -18.91 -14.91 10.09
CA ILE A 81 -19.09 -15.30 11.50
C ILE A 81 -20.29 -14.55 12.10
N ILE A 82 -20.36 -13.22 11.92
CA ILE A 82 -21.47 -12.41 12.46
C ILE A 82 -22.83 -12.91 11.93
N ALA A 83 -22.93 -13.20 10.64
CA ALA A 83 -24.15 -13.73 10.03
C ALA A 83 -24.52 -15.16 10.52
N LEU A 84 -23.53 -15.95 10.96
CA LEU A 84 -23.74 -17.33 11.42
C LEU A 84 -24.02 -17.43 12.93
N ILE A 85 -23.69 -16.42 13.73
CA ILE A 85 -23.93 -16.44 15.19
C ILE A 85 -25.41 -16.72 15.53
N PRO A 86 -26.41 -16.05 14.92
CA PRO A 86 -27.81 -16.33 15.22
C PRO A 86 -28.23 -17.76 14.87
N ALA A 87 -27.72 -18.30 13.76
CA ALA A 87 -27.98 -19.68 13.35
C ALA A 87 -27.36 -20.69 14.33
N ALA A 88 -26.12 -20.47 14.76
CA ALA A 88 -25.46 -21.29 15.75
C ALA A 88 -26.18 -21.23 17.11
N TYR A 89 -26.65 -20.05 17.52
CA TYR A 89 -27.44 -19.87 18.74
C TYR A 89 -28.76 -20.63 18.70
N ASN A 90 -29.49 -20.55 17.58
CA ASN A 90 -30.71 -21.32 17.37
C ASN A 90 -30.47 -22.84 17.38
N LEU A 91 -29.35 -23.31 16.82
CA LEU A 91 -28.98 -24.72 16.87
C LEU A 91 -28.73 -25.18 18.33
N ILE A 92 -28.09 -24.35 19.15
CA ILE A 92 -27.91 -24.64 20.59
C ILE A 92 -29.28 -24.70 21.29
N LEU A 93 -30.19 -23.77 21.00
CA LEU A 93 -31.56 -23.81 21.55
C LEU A 93 -32.29 -25.09 21.15
N LEU A 94 -32.16 -25.52 19.90
CA LEU A 94 -32.79 -26.74 19.39
C LEU A 94 -32.24 -27.99 20.10
N LEU A 95 -30.93 -28.08 20.30
CA LEU A 95 -30.30 -29.15 21.08
C LEU A 95 -30.79 -29.16 22.53
N LEU A 96 -30.83 -27.99 23.18
CA LEU A 96 -31.33 -27.84 24.55
C LEU A 96 -32.81 -28.23 24.65
N SER A 97 -33.64 -27.92 23.66
CA SER A 97 -35.05 -28.33 23.63
C SER A 97 -35.20 -29.85 23.55
N SER A 98 -34.34 -30.53 22.79
CA SER A 98 -34.36 -31.99 22.67
C SER A 98 -33.92 -32.70 23.97
N LEU A 99 -32.92 -32.14 24.66
CA LEU A 99 -32.37 -32.67 25.92
C LEU A 99 -33.21 -32.29 27.15
N GLY A 100 -33.87 -31.12 27.11
CA GLY A 100 -34.61 -30.53 28.22
C GLY A 100 -35.95 -31.18 28.53
N SER A 101 -36.42 -32.11 27.69
CA SER A 101 -37.63 -32.91 27.92
C SER A 101 -37.55 -33.82 29.16
N LEU A 102 -36.37 -33.96 29.79
CA LEU A 102 -36.11 -34.91 30.89
C LEU A 102 -35.85 -34.25 32.27
N SER A 103 -35.74 -32.91 32.38
CA SER A 103 -35.38 -32.25 33.66
C SER A 103 -35.83 -30.79 33.77
N GLY A 104 -36.43 -30.43 34.92
CA GLY A 104 -37.01 -29.10 35.18
C GLY A 104 -36.01 -27.93 35.21
N LEU A 105 -34.74 -28.18 35.55
CA LEU A 105 -33.67 -27.16 35.52
C LEU A 105 -33.33 -26.74 34.07
N PHE A 106 -33.32 -27.70 33.14
CA PHE A 106 -33.08 -27.40 31.72
C PHE A 106 -34.22 -26.59 31.10
N SER A 107 -35.46 -26.75 31.59
CA SER A 107 -36.61 -25.96 31.13
C SER A 107 -36.49 -24.47 31.49
N ILE A 108 -36.07 -24.15 32.72
CA ILE A 108 -35.86 -22.76 33.15
C ILE A 108 -34.69 -22.13 32.37
N PHE A 109 -33.60 -22.88 32.20
CA PHE A 109 -32.45 -22.42 31.42
C PHE A 109 -32.81 -22.19 29.93
N TYR A 110 -33.64 -23.06 29.36
CA TYR A 110 -34.15 -22.90 28.00
C TYR A 110 -35.00 -21.63 27.83
N ILE A 111 -35.92 -21.33 28.76
CA ILE A 111 -36.73 -20.09 28.73
C ILE A 111 -35.81 -18.86 28.75
N PHE A 112 -34.81 -18.85 29.62
CA PHE A 112 -33.85 -17.73 29.72
C PHE A 112 -33.05 -17.55 28.42
N MET A 113 -32.54 -18.64 27.84
CA MET A 113 -31.82 -18.61 26.56
C MET A 113 -32.73 -18.21 25.40
N ASN A 114 -34.01 -18.59 25.42
CA ASN A 114 -34.95 -18.19 24.38
C ASN A 114 -35.25 -16.68 24.42
N ILE A 115 -35.33 -16.07 25.60
CA ILE A 115 -35.43 -14.60 25.73
C ILE A 115 -34.16 -13.92 25.19
N LEU A 116 -32.98 -14.48 25.47
CA LEU A 116 -31.71 -13.99 24.94
C LEU A 116 -31.57 -14.13 23.42
N ASN A 117 -32.31 -15.05 22.79
CA ASN A 117 -32.29 -15.22 21.33
C ASN A 117 -32.63 -13.93 20.59
N PHE A 118 -33.66 -13.21 21.05
CA PHE A 118 -34.06 -11.95 20.45
C PHE A 118 -32.96 -10.88 20.57
N ALA A 119 -32.28 -10.82 21.72
CA ALA A 119 -31.17 -9.90 21.93
C ALA A 119 -29.95 -10.25 21.06
N VAL A 120 -29.59 -11.54 20.96
CA VAL A 120 -28.50 -12.02 20.11
C VAL A 120 -28.77 -11.72 18.64
N PHE A 121 -29.98 -12.00 18.17
CA PHE A 121 -30.40 -11.70 16.81
C PHE A 121 -30.34 -10.19 16.52
N LEU A 122 -30.89 -9.36 17.42
CA LEU A 122 -30.90 -7.92 17.25
C LEU A 122 -29.49 -7.33 17.23
N VAL A 123 -28.61 -7.76 18.15
CA VAL A 123 -27.20 -7.30 18.18
C VAL A 123 -26.44 -7.71 16.92
N CYS A 124 -26.55 -8.96 16.50
CA CYS A 124 -25.81 -9.46 15.34
C CYS A 124 -26.31 -8.83 14.04
N GLU A 125 -27.62 -8.84 13.79
CA GLU A 125 -28.21 -8.45 12.51
C GLU A 125 -28.35 -6.93 12.34
N PHE A 126 -28.77 -6.21 13.38
CA PHE A 126 -29.03 -4.77 13.26
C PHE A 126 -27.82 -3.89 13.57
N PHE A 127 -26.95 -4.32 14.49
CA PHE A 127 -25.82 -3.48 14.91
C PHE A 127 -24.49 -3.93 14.28
N MET A 128 -24.20 -5.22 14.26
CA MET A 128 -22.86 -5.70 13.86
C MET A 128 -22.77 -5.99 12.35
N LEU A 129 -23.75 -6.67 11.78
CA LEU A 129 -23.73 -7.12 10.39
C LEU A 129 -23.63 -5.96 9.38
N PRO A 130 -24.36 -4.84 9.52
CA PRO A 130 -24.29 -3.77 8.53
C PRO A 130 -22.93 -3.07 8.52
N GLY A 131 -22.31 -2.88 9.70
CA GLY A 131 -20.95 -2.36 9.82
C GLY A 131 -19.89 -3.30 9.23
N ALA A 132 -20.05 -4.60 9.44
CA ALA A 132 -19.18 -5.62 8.87
C ALA A 132 -19.27 -5.66 7.33
N ILE A 133 -20.49 -5.63 6.78
CA ILE A 133 -20.72 -5.57 5.33
C ILE A 133 -20.11 -4.30 4.73
N ARG A 134 -20.31 -3.13 5.34
CA ARG A 134 -19.70 -1.88 4.89
C ARG A 134 -18.17 -2.00 4.83
N THR A 135 -17.56 -2.55 5.87
CA THR A 135 -16.11 -2.76 5.95
C THR A 135 -15.62 -3.73 4.88
N MET A 136 -16.34 -4.84 4.68
CA MET A 136 -16.03 -5.83 3.66
C MET A 136 -16.11 -5.25 2.25
N SER A 137 -17.19 -4.55 1.92
CA SER A 137 -17.39 -3.89 0.62
C SER A 137 -16.30 -2.86 0.33
N ASN A 138 -15.92 -2.05 1.33
CA ASN A 138 -14.81 -1.09 1.19
C ASN A 138 -13.49 -1.78 0.89
N ARG A 139 -13.15 -2.85 1.62
CA ARG A 139 -11.91 -3.60 1.43
C ARG A 139 -11.88 -4.33 0.08
N LEU A 140 -13.00 -4.91 -0.35
CA LEU A 140 -13.13 -5.53 -1.67
C LEU A 140 -12.96 -4.51 -2.80
N TRP A 141 -13.59 -3.34 -2.66
CA TRP A 141 -13.46 -2.26 -3.64
C TRP A 141 -12.02 -1.75 -3.72
N GLN A 142 -11.39 -1.54 -2.58
CA GLN A 142 -10.00 -1.14 -2.48
C GLN A 142 -9.07 -2.16 -3.15
N LYS A 143 -9.22 -3.45 -2.82
CA LYS A 143 -8.49 -4.54 -3.49
C LYS A 143 -8.69 -4.51 -5.00
N LYS A 144 -9.93 -4.28 -5.46
CA LYS A 144 -10.22 -4.18 -6.89
C LYS A 144 -9.52 -2.99 -7.53
N ILE A 145 -9.52 -1.80 -6.93
CA ILE A 145 -8.86 -0.61 -7.50
C ILE A 145 -7.34 -0.75 -7.51
N LEU A 146 -6.76 -1.18 -6.39
CA LEU A 146 -5.32 -1.23 -6.22
C LEU A 146 -4.66 -2.34 -7.05
N ASN A 147 -5.41 -3.38 -7.40
CA ASN A 147 -4.97 -4.47 -8.29
C ASN A 147 -5.58 -4.41 -9.70
N SER A 148 -6.48 -3.46 -10.00
CA SER A 148 -7.03 -3.35 -11.36
C SER A 148 -5.96 -2.82 -12.31
N GLY A 149 -5.87 -3.41 -13.49
CA GLY A 149 -5.11 -2.87 -14.61
C GLY A 149 -5.86 -1.71 -15.31
N PRO A 150 -5.87 -1.66 -16.66
CA PRO A 150 -6.37 -0.50 -17.41
C PRO A 150 -7.88 -0.23 -17.24
N GLU A 151 -8.68 -1.22 -16.85
CA GLU A 151 -10.14 -1.14 -16.74
C GLU A 151 -10.64 -0.03 -15.80
N LYS A 152 -9.84 0.40 -14.82
CA LYS A 152 -10.20 1.48 -13.88
C LYS A 152 -9.31 2.72 -13.99
N MET A 153 -8.54 2.84 -15.07
CA MET A 153 -7.55 3.90 -15.24
C MET A 153 -8.21 5.30 -15.13
N THR A 154 -9.37 5.52 -15.75
CA THR A 154 -10.10 6.80 -15.68
C THR A 154 -10.49 7.20 -14.25
N TYR A 155 -10.97 6.25 -13.45
CA TYR A 155 -11.31 6.52 -12.05
C TYR A 155 -10.05 6.79 -11.22
N ARG A 156 -8.98 6.00 -11.43
CA ARG A 156 -7.71 6.17 -10.72
C ARG A 156 -7.07 7.53 -11.01
N GLN A 157 -7.01 7.93 -12.27
CA GLN A 157 -6.49 9.23 -12.69
C GLN A 157 -7.29 10.38 -12.08
N LYS A 158 -8.63 10.31 -12.10
CA LYS A 158 -9.51 11.34 -11.53
C LYS A 158 -9.32 11.52 -10.02
N ASN A 159 -8.94 10.45 -9.31
CA ASN A 159 -8.79 10.47 -7.86
C ASN A 159 -7.31 10.38 -7.42
N HIS A 160 -6.36 10.57 -8.33
CA HIS A 160 -4.92 10.48 -8.08
C HIS A 160 -4.45 9.17 -7.40
N ILE A 161 -5.13 8.06 -7.69
CA ILE A 161 -4.82 6.75 -7.09
C ILE A 161 -3.74 6.03 -7.91
N ILE A 162 -2.64 5.69 -7.25
CA ILE A 162 -1.59 4.81 -7.79
C ILE A 162 -1.98 3.34 -7.51
N SER A 163 -1.86 2.46 -8.51
CA SER A 163 -2.05 1.01 -8.32
C SER A 163 -0.74 0.27 -8.10
N PHE A 164 -0.80 -0.97 -7.61
CA PHE A 164 0.40 -1.79 -7.46
C PHE A 164 1.10 -2.04 -8.79
N ASP A 165 0.36 -2.21 -9.89
CA ASP A 165 0.96 -2.36 -11.22
C ASP A 165 1.63 -1.07 -11.72
N ASP A 166 1.08 0.12 -11.40
CA ASP A 166 1.68 1.39 -11.78
C ASP A 166 2.96 1.63 -10.97
N GLU A 167 2.92 1.39 -9.65
CA GLU A 167 4.09 1.43 -8.77
C GLU A 167 5.18 0.46 -9.24
N ARG A 168 4.81 -0.79 -9.55
CA ARG A 168 5.74 -1.79 -10.06
C ARG A 168 6.44 -1.33 -11.34
N ARG A 169 5.69 -0.86 -12.34
CA ARG A 169 6.25 -0.40 -13.62
C ARG A 169 7.19 0.80 -13.42
N PHE A 170 6.81 1.71 -12.54
CA PHE A 170 7.66 2.84 -12.19
C PHE A 170 8.98 2.37 -11.56
N LEU A 171 8.93 1.46 -10.58
CA LEU A 171 10.12 0.93 -9.91
C LEU A 171 11.01 0.13 -10.87
N GLU A 172 10.42 -0.71 -11.72
CA GLU A 172 11.12 -1.48 -12.76
C GLU A 172 11.85 -0.54 -13.73
N ASP A 173 11.18 0.49 -14.27
CA ASP A 173 11.81 1.49 -15.15
C ASP A 173 12.97 2.24 -14.47
N ARG A 174 12.82 2.60 -13.19
CA ARG A 174 13.90 3.27 -12.44
C ARG A 174 15.10 2.37 -12.20
N ILE A 175 14.87 1.10 -11.84
CA ILE A 175 15.93 0.11 -11.67
C ILE A 175 16.62 -0.20 -13.00
N ASP A 176 15.87 -0.29 -14.10
CA ASP A 176 16.44 -0.54 -15.42
C ASP A 176 17.32 0.63 -15.89
N ARG A 177 16.88 1.88 -15.70
CA ARG A 177 17.72 3.06 -16.00
C ARG A 177 19.01 3.09 -15.18
N TYR A 178 18.93 2.70 -13.91
CA TYR A 178 20.11 2.50 -13.07
C TYR A 178 21.05 1.44 -13.66
N ASN A 179 20.52 0.26 -14.03
CA ASN A 179 21.32 -0.83 -14.58
C ASN A 179 21.99 -0.43 -15.91
N VAL A 180 21.28 0.31 -16.78
CA VAL A 180 21.84 0.86 -18.02
C VAL A 180 22.99 1.83 -17.71
N MET A 181 22.83 2.70 -16.72
CA MET A 181 23.89 3.62 -16.30
C MET A 181 25.12 2.88 -15.75
N CYS A 182 24.92 1.85 -14.91
CA CYS A 182 26.02 1.03 -14.41
C CYS A 182 26.76 0.32 -15.55
N LYS A 183 26.04 -0.21 -16.54
CA LYS A 183 26.65 -0.83 -17.72
C LYS A 183 27.45 0.18 -18.54
N GLU A 184 26.94 1.40 -18.72
CA GLU A 184 27.65 2.48 -19.39
C GLU A 184 28.94 2.87 -18.62
N ILE A 185 28.88 2.90 -17.29
CA ILE A 185 30.04 3.14 -16.41
C ILE A 185 31.11 2.07 -16.59
N GLU A 186 30.72 0.79 -16.60
CA GLU A 186 31.64 -0.34 -16.78
C GLU A 186 32.25 -0.36 -18.18
N GLU A 187 31.45 -0.19 -19.23
CA GLU A 187 31.90 -0.22 -20.63
C GLU A 187 32.88 0.92 -20.96
N LYS A 188 32.69 2.10 -20.36
CA LYS A 188 33.53 3.28 -20.59
C LYS A 188 34.64 3.46 -19.54
N GLU A 189 34.73 2.55 -18.57
CA GLU A 189 35.65 2.59 -17.44
C GLU A 189 35.64 3.94 -16.69
N LEU A 190 34.44 4.52 -16.52
CA LEU A 190 34.27 5.88 -15.96
C LEU A 190 34.68 6.01 -14.50
N ASP A 191 34.77 4.87 -13.80
CA ASP A 191 35.17 4.76 -12.41
C ASP A 191 36.67 4.57 -12.22
N LYS A 192 37.44 4.43 -13.31
CA LYS A 192 38.89 4.31 -13.27
C LYS A 192 39.51 5.64 -13.64
N GLY A 193 40.55 6.04 -12.90
CA GLY A 193 41.39 7.17 -13.27
C GLY A 193 42.03 7.00 -14.66
N SER A 194 42.11 5.79 -15.22
CA SER A 194 42.62 5.49 -16.57
C SER A 194 41.54 5.42 -17.67
N GLY A 195 40.28 5.75 -17.36
CA GLY A 195 39.15 5.57 -18.26
C GLY A 195 39.20 6.45 -19.53
N MET A 196 38.15 6.36 -20.35
CA MET A 196 38.02 6.98 -21.69
C MET A 196 38.47 8.45 -21.77
N PHE A 197 38.38 9.20 -20.67
CA PHE A 197 38.74 10.62 -20.58
C PHE A 197 40.23 10.91 -20.32
N ASN A 198 41.02 9.93 -19.87
CA ASN A 198 42.44 10.15 -19.55
C ASN A 198 43.35 9.99 -20.79
N ILE A 199 42.86 9.36 -21.87
CA ILE A 199 43.69 9.05 -23.05
C ILE A 199 43.75 10.22 -24.06
N LEU A 200 42.80 11.16 -24.03
CA LEU A 200 42.67 12.18 -25.08
C LEU A 200 43.15 13.59 -24.72
N TYR A 201 43.31 13.96 -23.45
CA TYR A 201 43.56 15.36 -23.06
C TYR A 201 44.40 15.55 -21.80
N VAL A 202 45.58 14.91 -21.71
CA VAL A 202 46.60 15.21 -20.67
C VAL A 202 47.33 16.54 -20.95
N GLY A 203 46.67 17.48 -21.64
CA GLY A 203 47.21 18.81 -21.96
C GLY A 203 46.24 19.91 -21.53
N GLU A 204 46.51 20.51 -20.37
CA GLU A 204 46.24 21.94 -20.07
C GLU A 204 44.83 22.42 -19.68
N THR A 205 43.81 21.60 -19.44
CA THR A 205 42.49 22.12 -19.00
C THR A 205 42.11 21.67 -17.59
N ASN A 206 41.96 22.64 -16.66
CA ASN A 206 41.37 22.45 -15.32
C ASN A 206 39.83 22.31 -15.37
N GLU A 207 39.23 22.19 -16.56
CA GLU A 207 37.79 22.21 -16.76
C GLU A 207 37.25 20.83 -17.13
N LEU A 208 36.09 20.48 -16.56
CA LEU A 208 35.35 19.27 -16.92
C LEU A 208 34.94 19.29 -18.40
N LEU A 209 35.24 18.18 -19.11
CA LEU A 209 34.82 17.96 -20.49
C LEU A 209 33.28 17.95 -20.60
N PRO A 210 32.70 18.38 -21.73
CA PRO A 210 31.25 18.33 -21.94
C PRO A 210 30.63 16.95 -21.71
N GLU A 211 31.33 15.88 -22.09
CA GLU A 211 30.89 14.50 -21.90
C GLU A 211 30.91 14.06 -20.43
N GLN A 212 31.90 14.52 -19.65
CA GLN A 212 31.96 14.32 -18.20
C GLN A 212 30.80 15.03 -17.51
N LYS A 213 30.46 16.26 -17.93
CA LYS A 213 29.30 17.01 -17.43
C LYS A 213 27.99 16.27 -17.72
N ASP A 214 27.82 15.75 -18.95
CA ASP A 214 26.62 14.99 -19.33
C ASP A 214 26.44 13.72 -18.48
N ILE A 215 27.53 12.99 -18.22
CA ILE A 215 27.52 11.81 -17.34
C ILE A 215 27.11 12.19 -15.92
N LEU A 216 27.71 13.22 -15.34
CA LEU A 216 27.36 13.69 -13.99
C LEU A 216 25.90 14.15 -13.92
N ASP A 217 25.40 14.81 -14.96
CA ASP A 217 23.99 15.23 -15.03
C ASP A 217 23.02 14.05 -15.17
N LYS A 218 23.39 13.01 -15.93
CA LYS A 218 22.63 11.75 -15.99
C LYS A 218 22.58 11.07 -14.62
N MET A 219 23.71 10.98 -13.92
CA MET A 219 23.78 10.40 -12.58
C MET A 219 22.94 11.21 -11.59
N ARG A 220 23.03 12.55 -11.60
CA ARG A 220 22.22 13.43 -10.76
C ARG A 220 20.71 13.23 -10.95
N LYS A 221 20.25 12.94 -12.18
CA LYS A 221 18.83 12.63 -12.42
C LYS A 221 18.39 11.32 -11.75
N LEU A 222 19.32 10.39 -11.51
CA LEU A 222 19.07 9.10 -10.85
C LEU A 222 19.22 9.16 -9.33
N THR A 223 19.88 10.19 -8.77
CA THR A 223 19.98 10.38 -7.32
C THR A 223 18.73 10.99 -6.68
N VAL A 224 17.82 11.55 -7.49
CA VAL A 224 16.55 12.08 -6.97
C VAL A 224 15.57 10.94 -6.70
N GLN A 225 15.35 10.64 -5.42
CA GLN A 225 14.29 9.74 -4.99
C GLN A 225 12.92 10.38 -5.22
N GLN A 226 12.02 9.66 -5.87
CA GLN A 226 10.63 10.06 -6.04
C GLN A 226 9.72 9.14 -5.22
N ASP A 227 8.93 9.73 -4.33
CA ASP A 227 7.93 9.00 -3.55
C ASP A 227 6.74 8.65 -4.44
N TYR A 228 6.83 7.50 -5.10
CA TYR A 228 5.78 6.95 -5.95
C TYR A 228 5.31 5.62 -5.35
N GLN A 229 4.36 5.70 -4.42
CA GLN A 229 3.90 4.56 -3.63
C GLN A 229 2.37 4.47 -3.63
N VAL A 230 1.84 3.24 -3.69
CA VAL A 230 0.41 2.99 -3.48
C VAL A 230 0.01 3.39 -2.05
N THR A 231 -0.90 4.37 -1.94
CA THR A 231 -1.48 4.80 -0.67
C THR A 231 -2.86 4.18 -0.45
N VAL A 232 -2.98 3.40 0.62
CA VAL A 232 -4.22 2.69 1.03
C VAL A 232 -5.24 3.67 1.67
N ALA A 233 -4.80 4.82 2.17
CA ALA A 233 -5.68 5.79 2.84
C ALA A 233 -6.63 6.52 1.88
N GLU A 234 -6.16 6.90 0.69
CA GLU A 234 -6.93 7.70 -0.29
C GLU A 234 -7.95 6.87 -1.08
N THR A 235 -7.87 5.54 -1.02
CA THR A 235 -8.75 4.63 -1.76
C THR A 235 -10.00 4.21 -1.02
N ARG A 236 -10.20 4.68 0.21
CA ARG A 236 -11.45 4.48 0.95
C ARG A 236 -12.54 5.34 0.32
N ARG A 237 -13.22 4.79 -0.68
CA ARG A 237 -14.58 5.25 -1.01
C ARG A 237 -15.41 5.00 0.25
N ASP A 238 -16.04 6.03 0.80
CA ASP A 238 -17.16 5.80 1.71
C ASP A 238 -18.19 5.00 0.93
N ALA A 239 -18.37 3.71 1.24
CA ALA A 239 -19.42 2.92 0.62
C ALA A 239 -20.73 3.72 0.68
N GLY A 240 -21.25 4.04 -0.50
CA GLY A 240 -22.56 4.68 -0.64
C GLY A 240 -23.66 3.77 -0.09
N PRO A 241 -24.92 4.19 -0.10
CA PRO A 241 -26.04 3.45 0.51
C PRO A 241 -26.25 2.02 -0.03
N GLU A 242 -25.53 1.61 -1.07
CA GLU A 242 -25.49 0.25 -1.62
C GLU A 242 -25.26 -0.84 -0.54
N TRP A 243 -24.48 -0.57 0.51
CA TRP A 243 -24.29 -1.54 1.61
C TRP A 243 -25.56 -1.73 2.46
N LEU A 244 -26.42 -0.71 2.56
CA LEU A 244 -27.71 -0.82 3.25
C LEU A 244 -28.62 -1.80 2.50
N ILE A 245 -28.62 -1.75 1.16
CA ILE A 245 -29.42 -2.66 0.33
C ILE A 245 -28.96 -4.11 0.51
N ILE A 246 -27.65 -4.35 0.53
CA ILE A 246 -27.09 -5.69 0.76
C ILE A 246 -27.41 -6.19 2.17
N GLY A 247 -27.20 -5.35 3.19
CA GLY A 247 -27.53 -5.69 4.58
C GLY A 247 -29.02 -5.99 4.77
N PHE A 248 -29.89 -5.18 4.19
CA PHE A 248 -31.34 -5.38 4.24
C PHE A 248 -31.78 -6.65 3.48
N SER A 249 -31.13 -6.96 2.36
CA SER A 249 -31.41 -8.18 1.59
C SER A 249 -31.00 -9.45 2.35
N ILE A 250 -29.86 -9.43 3.04
CA ILE A 250 -29.42 -10.55 3.90
C ILE A 250 -30.38 -10.72 5.07
N PHE A 251 -30.80 -9.62 5.70
CA PHE A 251 -31.77 -9.62 6.78
C PHE A 251 -33.12 -10.23 6.37
N ILE A 252 -33.68 -9.81 5.23
CA ILE A 252 -34.91 -10.39 4.67
C ILE A 252 -34.71 -11.87 4.35
N GLY A 253 -33.58 -12.25 3.76
CA GLY A 253 -33.25 -13.64 3.45
C GLY A 253 -33.23 -14.53 4.69
N LEU A 254 -32.65 -14.05 5.79
CA LEU A 254 -32.63 -14.73 7.08
C LEU A 254 -34.03 -14.84 7.70
N LEU A 255 -34.83 -13.79 7.66
CA LEU A 255 -36.22 -13.82 8.12
C LEU A 255 -37.07 -14.82 7.32
N CYS A 256 -36.95 -14.83 5.99
CA CYS A 256 -37.65 -15.78 5.13
C CYS A 256 -37.21 -17.22 5.43
N PHE A 257 -35.92 -17.47 5.63
CA PHE A 257 -35.40 -18.79 5.97
C PHE A 257 -35.91 -19.28 7.34
N LEU A 258 -35.89 -18.42 8.35
CA LEU A 258 -36.43 -18.72 9.68
C LEU A 258 -37.95 -18.97 9.65
N ALA A 259 -38.69 -18.18 8.87
CA ALA A 259 -40.14 -18.36 8.71
C ALA A 259 -40.48 -19.72 8.07
N VAL A 260 -39.73 -20.12 7.02
CA VAL A 260 -39.90 -21.43 6.38
C VAL A 260 -39.58 -22.58 7.34
N LEU A 261 -38.53 -22.45 8.15
CA LEU A 261 -38.18 -23.41 9.20
C LEU A 261 -39.24 -23.50 10.30
N ALA A 262 -39.86 -22.38 10.68
CA ALA A 262 -40.91 -22.36 11.70
C ALA A 262 -42.25 -22.95 11.23
N THR A 263 -42.49 -23.00 9.91
CA THR A 263 -43.67 -23.62 9.31
C THR A 263 -43.53 -25.12 9.03
N ARG A 264 -42.35 -25.71 9.26
CA ARG A 264 -42.10 -27.16 9.16
C ARG A 264 -42.01 -27.78 10.54
#